data_AF-A0A453CGP8-F1
#
_entry.id   AF-A0A453CGP8-F1
#
_cell.length_a   1.000
_cell.length_b   1.000
_cell.length_c   1.000
_cell.angle_alpha   90.00
_cell.angle_beta   90.00
_cell.angle_gamma   90.00
#
_symmetry.space_group_name_H-M   'P 1'
#
loop_
_entity.id
_entity.type
_entity.pdbx_description
1 polymer ?
#
loop_
_entity_poly.entity_id
_entity_poly.type
_entity_poly.pdbx_seq_one_letter_code
_entity_poly.pdbx_strand_id
1 'polypeptide(L)' 'MKAMRGWEIQILRGLEYLQSQEPSIIHRDLRCD' A
#
# COMPACT_ATOMS: atom_id res chain seq x y z
N MET A 1 17.04 -11.28 1.75
CA MET A 1 15.57 -11.20 1.94
C MET A 1 15.12 -10.22 3.05
N LYS A 2 15.88 -9.16 3.37
CA LYS A 2 15.42 -8.11 4.33
C LYS A 2 14.65 -6.97 3.65
N ALA A 3 14.97 -6.67 2.39
CA ALA A 3 14.36 -5.57 1.64
C ALA A 3 12.86 -5.78 1.37
N MET A 4 12.45 -7.03 1.12
CA MET A 4 11.06 -7.41 0.84
C MET A 4 10.12 -7.05 2.01
N ARG A 5 10.54 -7.35 3.25
CA ARG A 5 9.75 -7.04 4.46
C ARG A 5 9.57 -5.52 4.66
N GLY A 6 10.56 -4.71 4.28
CA GLY A 6 10.45 -3.25 4.38
C GLY A 6 9.48 -2.66 3.35
N TRP A 7 9.54 -3.18 2.13
CA TRP A 7 8.65 -2.80 1.05
C TRP A 7 7.18 -3.15 1.34
N GLU A 8 6.92 -4.36 1.82
CA GLU A 8 5.57 -4.79 2.23
C GLU A 8 4.95 -3.84 3.27
N ILE A 9 5.72 -3.43 4.28
CA ILE A 9 5.25 -2.51 5.32
C ILE A 9 4.91 -1.13 4.74
N GLN A 10 5.73 -0.62 3.81
CA GLN A 10 5.47 0.68 3.16
C GLN A 10 4.20 0.65 2.31
N ILE A 11 4.01 -0.43 1.53
CA ILE A 11 2.81 -0.63 0.71
C ILE A 11 1.55 -0.68 1.60
N LEU A 12 1.59 -1.45 2.68
CA LEU A 12 0.46 -1.58 3.60
C LEU A 12 0.08 -0.25 4.28
N ARG A 13 1.08 0.53 4.73
CA ARG A 13 0.85 1.87 5.29
C ARG A 13 0.27 2.84 4.27
N GLY A 14 0.74 2.77 3.02
CA GLY A 14 0.21 3.57 1.92
C GLY A 14 -1.26 3.24 1.64
N LEU A 15 -1.61 1.95 1.64
CA LEU A 15 -2.99 1.50 1.46
C LEU A 15 -3.93 1.99 2.58
N GLU A 16 -3.49 1.89 3.84
CA GLU A 16 -4.24 2.37 5.00
C GLU A 16 -4.53 3.88 4.90
N TYR A 17 -3.52 4.67 4.52
CA TYR A 17 -3.68 6.11 4.31
C TYR A 17 -4.73 6.43 3.23
N LEU A 18 -4.67 5.74 2.08
CA LEU A 18 -5.61 5.96 0.97
C LEU A 18 -7.05 5.58 1.34
N GLN A 19 -7.25 4.52 2.12
CA GLN A 19 -8.56 4.08 2.57
C GLN A 19 -9.18 5.01 3.63
N SER A 20 -8.36 5.75 4.38
CA SER A 20 -8.83 6.73 5.38
C SER A 20 -9.38 8.05 4.81
N GLN A 21 -9.29 8.28 3.50
CA GLN A 21 -9.81 9.50 2.86
C GLN A 21 -11.34 9.43 2.69
N GLU A 22 -12.01 10.59 2.62
CA GLU A 22 -13.42 10.70 2.23
C GLU A 22 -13.55 11.48 0.90
N PRO A 23 -13.89 10.82 -0.22
CA PRO A 23 -14.16 9.40 -0.39
C PRO A 23 -12.89 8.53 -0.39
N SER A 24 -13.02 7.26 0.00
CA SER A 24 -11.89 6.32 0.06
C SER A 24 -11.23 6.14 -1.30
N ILE A 25 -9.90 6.15 -1.35
CA ILE A 25 -9.13 6.01 -2.60
C ILE A 25 -8.66 4.56 -2.75
N ILE A 26 -9.03 3.89 -3.85
CA ILE A 26 -8.69 2.48 -4.12
C ILE A 26 -7.59 2.40 -5.19
N HIS A 27 -6.46 1.78 -4.85
CA HIS A 27 -5.36 1.55 -5.80
C HIS A 27 -5.70 0.37 -6.73
N ARG A 28 -6.19 0.64 -7.94
CA ARG A 28 -6.74 -0.37 -8.86
C ARG A 28 -5.72 -1.24 -9.60
N ASP A 29 -4.44 -0.86 -9.59
CA ASP A 29 -3.38 -1.58 -10.32
C ASP A 29 -2.14 -1.81 -9.44
N LEU A 30 -2.35 -2.20 -8.18
CA LEU A 30 -1.23 -2.54 -7.32
C LEU A 30 -0.69 -3.92 -7.73
N ARG A 31 0.42 -3.94 -8.47
CA ARG A 31 1.14 -5.16 -8.86
C ARG A 31 2.50 -5.22 -8.16
N CYS A 32 2.96 -6.45 -7.91
CA CYS A 32 4.22 -6.76 -7.23
C CYS A 32 5.05 -7.63 -8.18
N ASP A 33 5.58 -6.98 -9.21
CA ASP A 33 6.51 -7.53 -10.21
C ASP A 33 7.97 -7.52 -9.74
#